data_AF-A0A6A4H488-F1
#
_entry.id   AF-A0A6A4H488-F1
#
_cell.length_a   1.000
_cell.length_b   1.000
_cell.length_c   1.000
_cell.angle_alpha   90.00
_cell.angle_beta   90.00
_cell.angle_gamma   90.00
#
_symmetry.space_group_name_H-M   'P 1'
#
loop_
_entity.id
_entity.type
_entity.pdbx_description
1 polymer ?
#
loop_
_entity_poly.entity_id
_entity_poly.type
_entity_poly.pdbx_seq_one_letter_code
_entity_poly.pdbx_strand_id
1 'polypeptide(L)'
;MLHSGFPSSTPSVPQITRQDLVKRVYLTSLLHDLGFSQHEDFTTHPAHHMSFELSGAILAFEHLRATYNRSPHQHHQQQLDSEQISDITRSIMLHGLPIDAGMSSPVGVLIQISAMFDTLGYSAYDGVAMSMLHRETVKEIEEAFPRIDLVKELVAGLPQMLKFQPTCLLACLPDTAGRLLKVVQRTADSE
;
A
#
# COMPACT_ATOMS: atom_id res chain seq x y z
N MET A 1 -10.48 -11.58 18.66
CA MET A 1 -9.44 -12.46 18.09
C MET A 1 -8.23 -11.57 17.74
N LEU A 2 -6.99 -12.00 18.01
CA LEU A 2 -5.73 -11.21 18.11
C LEU A 2 -5.37 -10.60 19.49
N HIS A 3 -5.83 -11.20 20.59
CA HIS A 3 -5.37 -10.81 21.94
C HIS A 3 -3.86 -11.05 22.13
N SER A 4 -3.29 -12.07 21.48
CA SER A 4 -1.96 -12.63 21.77
C SER A 4 -0.88 -12.31 20.73
N GLY A 5 -1.09 -11.26 19.92
CA GLY A 5 -0.19 -10.89 18.82
C GLY A 5 -0.50 -11.65 17.52
N PHE A 6 0.12 -11.23 16.41
CA PHE A 6 -0.02 -11.86 15.10
C PHE A 6 1.35 -12.18 14.49
N PRO A 7 1.52 -13.38 13.88
CA PRO A 7 0.63 -14.53 13.93
C PRO A 7 0.71 -15.25 15.29
N SER A 8 -0.44 -15.61 15.88
CA SER A 8 -0.46 -16.25 17.21
C SER A 8 0.09 -17.68 17.20
N SER A 9 0.75 -18.08 18.29
CA SER A 9 1.22 -19.47 18.54
C SER A 9 2.33 -19.97 17.60
N THR A 10 3.16 -19.07 17.08
CA THR A 10 4.34 -19.40 16.26
C THR A 10 5.61 -18.89 16.96
N PRO A 11 6.28 -19.73 17.78
CA PRO A 11 7.38 -19.32 18.67
C PRO A 11 8.60 -18.69 17.97
N SER A 12 8.74 -18.92 16.67
CA SER A 12 9.83 -18.42 15.82
C SER A 12 9.46 -17.19 14.99
N VAL A 13 8.21 -16.71 15.06
CA VAL A 13 7.75 -15.53 14.31
C VAL A 13 7.62 -14.35 15.26
N PRO A 14 8.33 -13.23 15.01
CA PRO A 14 8.17 -12.00 15.78
C PRO A 14 6.69 -11.61 15.90
N GLN A 15 6.24 -11.40 17.14
CA GLN A 15 4.85 -11.08 17.43
C GLN A 15 4.66 -9.56 17.37
N ILE A 16 3.67 -9.11 16.60
CA ILE A 16 3.21 -7.72 16.62
C ILE A 16 1.87 -7.63 17.36
N THR A 17 1.71 -6.61 18.21
CA THR A 17 0.44 -6.37 18.90
C THR A 17 -0.64 -5.97 17.89
N ARG A 18 -1.92 -6.25 18.18
CA ARG A 18 -3.03 -5.79 17.31
C ARG A 18 -3.00 -4.27 17.12
N GLN A 19 -2.73 -3.52 18.20
CA GLN A 19 -2.72 -2.06 18.15
C GLN A 19 -1.60 -1.53 17.26
N ASP A 20 -0.39 -2.10 17.36
CA ASP A 20 0.73 -1.71 16.49
C ASP A 20 0.50 -2.13 15.05
N LEU A 21 -0.05 -3.33 14.82
CA LEU A 21 -0.38 -3.79 13.47
C LEU A 21 -1.39 -2.85 12.81
N VAL A 22 -2.51 -2.54 13.48
CA VAL A 22 -3.54 -1.65 12.96
C VAL A 22 -2.97 -0.25 12.69
N LYS A 23 -2.18 0.29 13.62
CA LYS A 23 -1.54 1.61 13.47
C LYS A 23 -0.61 1.66 12.25
N ARG A 24 0.26 0.67 12.10
CA ARG A 24 1.20 0.60 10.96
C ARG A 24 0.45 0.38 9.66
N VAL A 25 -0.52 -0.54 9.59
CA VAL A 25 -1.35 -0.76 8.41
C VAL A 25 -2.09 0.53 8.03
N TYR A 26 -2.72 1.22 8.99
CA TYR A 26 -3.43 2.48 8.74
C TYR A 26 -2.51 3.54 8.11
N LEU A 27 -1.35 3.79 8.72
CA LEU A 27 -0.39 4.77 8.19
C LEU A 27 0.15 4.36 6.82
N THR A 28 0.47 3.08 6.63
CA THR A 28 0.91 2.58 5.33
C THR A 28 -0.19 2.76 4.27
N SER A 29 -1.44 2.41 4.57
CA SER A 29 -2.57 2.58 3.64
C SER A 29 -2.75 4.03 3.21
N LEU A 30 -2.61 4.99 4.12
CA LEU A 30 -2.72 6.41 3.77
C LEU A 30 -1.58 6.93 2.88
N LEU A 31 -0.39 6.34 3.01
CA LEU A 31 0.84 6.90 2.43
C LEU A 31 1.36 6.11 1.23
N HIS A 32 0.86 4.90 0.97
CA HIS A 32 1.48 3.99 0.00
C HIS A 32 1.49 4.51 -1.44
N ASP A 33 0.49 5.30 -1.81
CA ASP A 33 0.34 5.89 -3.14
C ASP A 33 0.81 7.34 -3.24
N LEU A 34 1.56 7.85 -2.26
CA LEU A 34 2.15 9.20 -2.32
C LEU A 34 2.98 9.44 -3.59
N GLY A 35 3.53 8.37 -4.16
CA GLY A 35 4.28 8.39 -5.42
C GLY A 35 3.48 8.86 -6.64
N PHE A 36 2.15 8.89 -6.57
CA PHE A 36 1.27 9.40 -7.64
C PHE A 36 0.93 10.89 -7.50
N SER A 37 1.30 11.51 -6.37
CA SER A 37 0.94 12.89 -6.06
C SER A 37 1.44 13.87 -7.11
N GLN A 38 0.59 14.83 -7.49
CA GLN A 38 0.96 15.98 -8.33
C GLN A 38 1.27 17.24 -7.50
N HIS A 39 1.32 17.10 -6.17
CA HIS A 39 1.62 18.23 -5.29
C HIS A 39 3.06 18.72 -5.50
N GLU A 40 3.31 20.02 -5.29
CA GLU A 40 4.62 20.65 -5.46
C GLU A 40 5.69 19.97 -4.59
N ASP A 41 5.37 19.67 -3.33
CA ASP A 41 6.25 18.96 -2.40
C ASP A 41 6.73 17.60 -2.94
N PHE A 42 5.92 16.89 -3.73
CA PHE A 42 6.34 15.66 -4.40
C PHE A 42 7.13 15.95 -5.66
N THR A 43 6.58 16.75 -6.57
CA THR A 43 7.12 16.96 -7.92
C THR A 43 8.46 17.70 -7.95
N THR A 44 8.77 18.47 -6.91
CA THR A 44 10.07 19.14 -6.74
C THR A 44 11.08 18.32 -5.95
N HIS A 45 10.65 17.21 -5.32
CA HIS A 45 11.53 16.40 -4.48
C HIS A 45 12.59 15.67 -5.34
N PRO A 46 13.86 15.59 -4.92
CA PRO A 46 14.90 14.92 -5.70
C PRO A 46 14.61 13.46 -6.03
N ALA A 47 13.83 12.78 -5.19
CA ALA A 47 13.44 11.39 -5.40
C ALA A 47 12.31 11.19 -6.41
N HIS A 48 11.62 12.25 -6.87
CA HIS A 48 10.41 12.12 -7.71
C HIS A 48 10.67 11.43 -9.06
N HIS A 49 11.93 11.33 -9.50
CA HIS A 49 12.33 10.60 -10.71
C HIS A 49 12.52 9.08 -10.50
N MET A 50 12.44 8.59 -9.26
CA MET A 50 12.43 7.15 -8.95
C MET A 50 11.03 6.56 -9.16
N SER A 51 10.94 5.23 -9.24
CA SER A 51 9.66 4.50 -9.20
C SER A 51 8.75 5.06 -8.11
N PHE A 52 7.45 5.17 -8.38
CA PHE A 52 6.48 5.78 -7.46
C PHE A 52 6.50 5.12 -6.06
N GLU A 53 6.74 3.81 -5.99
CA GLU A 53 6.84 3.08 -4.71
C GLU A 53 8.04 3.55 -3.88
N LEU A 54 9.16 3.81 -4.54
CA LEU A 54 10.41 4.23 -3.89
C LEU A 54 10.35 5.70 -3.49
N SER A 55 9.91 6.56 -4.42
CA SER A 55 9.78 8.00 -4.16
C SER A 55 8.73 8.28 -3.08
N GLY A 56 7.55 7.65 -3.18
CA GLY A 56 6.50 7.71 -2.17
C GLY A 56 6.97 7.24 -0.80
N ALA A 57 7.71 6.13 -0.74
CA ALA A 57 8.26 5.64 0.53
C ALA A 57 9.30 6.60 1.15
N ILE A 58 10.15 7.24 0.35
CA ILE A 58 11.13 8.22 0.84
C ILE A 58 10.41 9.42 1.48
N LEU A 59 9.40 9.97 0.79
CA LEU A 59 8.62 11.08 1.35
C LEU A 59 7.83 10.66 2.60
N ALA A 60 7.25 9.45 2.59
CA ALA A 60 6.57 8.90 3.75
C ALA A 60 7.52 8.78 4.96
N PHE A 61 8.73 8.28 4.75
CA PHE A 61 9.76 8.18 5.79
C PHE A 61 10.09 9.56 6.39
N GLU A 62 10.34 10.56 5.53
CA GLU A 62 10.65 11.92 5.95
C GLU A 62 9.50 12.55 6.73
N HIS A 63 8.27 12.41 6.23
CA HIS A 63 7.05 12.87 6.90
C HIS A 63 6.86 12.22 8.26
N LEU A 64 6.98 10.89 8.34
CA LEU A 64 6.78 10.14 9.58
C LEU A 64 7.83 10.51 10.64
N ARG A 65 9.10 10.67 10.24
CA ARG A 65 10.14 11.15 11.14
C ARG A 65 9.89 12.58 11.61
N ALA A 66 9.49 13.47 10.71
CA ALA A 66 9.22 14.86 11.07
C ALA A 66 8.03 15.00 12.03
N THR A 67 7.01 14.16 11.87
CA THR A 67 5.72 14.29 12.56
C THR A 67 5.64 13.46 13.84
N TYR A 68 6.15 12.23 13.83
CA TYR A 68 5.95 11.26 14.91
C TYR A 68 7.22 10.95 15.73
N ASN A 69 8.37 11.49 15.34
CA ASN A 69 9.65 11.33 16.04
C ASN A 69 10.14 12.64 16.70
N ARG A 70 9.25 13.63 16.89
CA ARG A 70 9.57 14.89 17.60
C ARG A 70 9.20 14.84 19.09
N SER A 71 9.87 15.74 19.82
CA SER A 71 10.13 15.81 21.27
C SER A 71 9.04 15.27 22.24
N PRO A 72 9.42 14.60 23.35
CA PRO A 72 8.52 14.06 24.38
C PRO A 72 7.63 15.09 25.11
N HIS A 73 7.76 16.38 24.80
CA HIS A 73 6.94 17.45 25.39
C HIS A 73 5.60 17.69 24.67
N GLN A 74 5.35 17.03 23.53
CA GLN A 74 4.05 17.04 22.86
C GLN A 74 3.20 15.84 23.35
N HIS A 75 2.65 15.97 24.56
CA HIS A 75 1.92 14.93 25.31
C HIS A 75 0.68 14.31 24.61
N HIS A 76 0.37 14.70 23.37
CA HIS A 76 -0.82 14.25 22.64
C HIS A 76 -0.54 13.63 21.26
N GLN A 77 0.72 13.60 20.80
CA GLN A 77 1.08 12.94 19.54
C GLN A 77 1.57 11.52 19.85
N GLN A 78 0.97 10.53 19.18
CA GLN A 78 1.51 9.18 19.18
C GLN A 78 2.96 9.24 18.68
N GLN A 79 3.90 8.65 19.42
CA GLN A 79 5.28 8.56 18.94
C GLN A 79 5.45 7.26 18.16
N LEU A 80 6.26 7.34 17.09
CA LEU A 80 6.70 6.17 16.34
C LEU A 80 8.20 5.98 16.57
N ASP A 81 8.57 4.75 16.93
CA ASP A 81 9.98 4.37 16.99
C ASP A 81 10.56 4.13 15.57
N SER A 82 11.88 4.03 15.49
CA SER A 82 12.58 3.83 14.22
C SER A 82 12.21 2.52 13.52
N GLU A 83 11.85 1.48 14.27
CA GLU A 83 11.45 0.17 13.71
C GLU A 83 10.08 0.30 13.04
N GLN A 84 9.13 0.94 13.71
CA GLN A 84 7.79 1.23 13.20
C GLN A 84 7.86 2.06 11.91
N ILE A 85 8.66 3.12 11.90
CA ILE A 85 8.84 3.97 10.71
C ILE A 85 9.48 3.16 9.57
N SER A 86 10.50 2.35 9.88
CA SER A 86 11.18 1.53 8.86
C SER A 86 10.26 0.46 8.28
N ASP A 87 9.42 -0.17 9.12
CA ASP A 87 8.44 -1.17 8.69
C ASP A 87 7.38 -0.58 7.77
N ILE A 88 6.82 0.59 8.11
CA ILE A 88 5.90 1.33 7.24
C ILE A 88 6.58 1.67 5.91
N THR A 89 7.77 2.28 5.97
CA THR A 89 8.53 2.71 4.79
C THR A 89 8.81 1.54 3.85
N ARG A 90 9.32 0.42 4.37
CA ARG A 90 9.60 -0.79 3.58
C ARG A 90 8.32 -1.40 3.02
N SER A 91 7.22 -1.38 3.77
CA SER A 91 5.93 -1.88 3.29
C SER A 91 5.45 -1.07 2.09
N ILE A 92 5.62 0.26 2.09
CA ILE A 92 5.33 1.12 0.93
C ILE A 92 6.24 0.77 -0.24
N MET A 93 7.55 0.61 -0.04
CA MET A 93 8.47 0.32 -1.14
C MET A 93 8.14 -0.98 -1.90
N LEU A 94 7.56 -1.96 -1.21
CA LEU A 94 7.38 -3.31 -1.73
C LEU A 94 5.92 -3.68 -2.02
N HIS A 95 4.95 -2.80 -1.73
CA HIS A 95 3.54 -3.17 -1.80
C HIS A 95 3.10 -3.63 -3.20
N GLY A 96 3.60 -2.97 -4.25
CA GLY A 96 3.27 -3.27 -5.64
C GLY A 96 4.01 -4.48 -6.24
N LEU A 97 4.98 -5.05 -5.52
CA LEU A 97 5.82 -6.14 -6.00
C LEU A 97 5.35 -7.50 -5.47
N PRO A 98 4.71 -8.38 -6.25
CA PRO A 98 4.45 -9.75 -5.80
C PRO A 98 5.78 -10.45 -5.50
N ILE A 99 6.03 -10.76 -4.24
CA ILE A 99 7.27 -11.42 -3.81
C ILE A 99 6.98 -12.93 -3.72
N ASP A 100 7.46 -13.69 -4.70
CA ASP A 100 7.24 -15.14 -4.78
C ASP A 100 8.03 -15.93 -3.72
N ALA A 101 9.09 -15.35 -3.16
CA ALA A 101 9.92 -15.97 -2.13
C ALA A 101 10.60 -14.92 -1.23
N GLY A 102 10.72 -15.23 0.06
CA GLY A 102 11.36 -14.37 1.05
C GLY A 102 10.46 -14.10 2.26
N MET A 103 10.90 -13.21 3.14
CA MET A 103 10.15 -12.80 4.32
C MET A 103 9.73 -11.33 4.19
N SER A 104 8.44 -11.07 4.43
CA SER A 104 7.88 -9.72 4.58
C SER A 104 7.29 -9.56 5.98
N SER A 105 7.08 -8.33 6.42
CA SER A 105 6.40 -8.08 7.68
C SER A 105 4.89 -8.34 7.53
N PRO A 106 4.17 -8.60 8.64
CA PRO A 106 2.71 -8.68 8.59
C PRO A 106 2.05 -7.44 7.97
N VAL A 107 2.62 -6.25 8.20
CA VAL A 107 2.15 -4.99 7.59
C VAL A 107 2.33 -5.03 6.08
N GLY A 108 3.52 -5.38 5.60
CA GLY A 108 3.82 -5.46 4.17
C GLY A 108 2.92 -6.45 3.42
N VAL A 109 2.69 -7.63 4.01
CA VAL A 109 1.78 -8.65 3.43
C VAL A 109 0.35 -8.12 3.34
N LEU A 110 -0.18 -7.53 4.41
CA LEU A 110 -1.55 -7.02 4.42
C LEU A 110 -1.74 -5.88 3.43
N ILE A 111 -0.76 -4.98 3.32
CA ILE A 111 -0.82 -3.84 2.41
C ILE A 111 -0.74 -4.31 0.95
N GLN A 112 0.15 -5.24 0.64
CA GLN A 112 0.21 -5.83 -0.70
C GLN A 112 -1.11 -6.47 -1.13
N ILE A 113 -1.68 -7.34 -0.27
CA ILE A 113 -2.95 -8.00 -0.56
C ILE A 113 -4.06 -6.94 -0.72
N SER A 114 -4.09 -5.93 0.15
CA SER A 114 -5.12 -4.88 0.11
C SER A 114 -5.02 -4.00 -1.15
N ALA A 115 -3.82 -3.56 -1.52
CA ALA A 115 -3.60 -2.71 -2.70
C ALA A 115 -3.93 -3.47 -3.99
N MET A 116 -3.52 -4.74 -4.08
CA MET A 116 -3.89 -5.59 -5.21
C MET A 116 -5.41 -5.86 -5.25
N PHE A 117 -6.05 -6.03 -4.08
CA PHE A 117 -7.49 -6.20 -3.98
C PHE A 117 -8.27 -4.98 -4.45
N ASP A 118 -7.85 -3.80 -4.00
CA ASP A 118 -8.49 -2.54 -4.35
C ASP A 118 -8.28 -2.19 -5.84
N THR A 119 -7.15 -2.57 -6.42
CA THR A 119 -6.86 -2.33 -7.83
C THR A 119 -7.57 -3.32 -8.75
N LEU A 120 -7.49 -4.62 -8.45
CA LEU A 120 -7.97 -5.67 -9.35
C LEU A 120 -9.44 -6.04 -9.09
N GLY A 121 -9.98 -5.66 -7.93
CA GLY A 121 -11.34 -5.96 -7.51
C GLY A 121 -11.58 -7.42 -7.14
N TYR A 122 -12.75 -7.68 -6.57
CA TYR A 122 -13.15 -8.99 -6.04
C TYR A 122 -13.05 -10.11 -7.09
N SER A 123 -13.35 -9.82 -8.35
CA SER A 123 -13.38 -10.79 -9.45
C SER A 123 -12.01 -11.21 -10.00
N ALA A 124 -10.93 -10.51 -9.64
CA ALA A 124 -9.59 -10.85 -10.12
C ALA A 124 -8.89 -11.91 -9.29
N TYR A 125 -9.47 -12.25 -8.14
CA TYR A 125 -8.97 -13.29 -7.26
C TYR A 125 -9.75 -14.59 -7.50
N ASP A 126 -9.03 -15.67 -7.74
CA ASP A 126 -9.57 -17.02 -7.72
C ASP A 126 -9.20 -17.74 -6.41
N GLY A 127 -9.91 -18.83 -6.10
CA GLY A 127 -9.57 -19.71 -4.99
C GLY A 127 -9.60 -19.06 -3.60
N VAL A 128 -8.49 -19.18 -2.87
CA VAL A 128 -8.40 -18.87 -1.43
C VAL A 128 -8.62 -17.39 -1.13
N ALA A 129 -8.23 -16.48 -2.03
CA ALA A 129 -8.38 -15.05 -1.80
C ALA A 129 -9.86 -14.58 -1.77
N MET A 130 -10.75 -15.26 -2.51
CA MET A 130 -12.21 -15.04 -2.40
C MET A 130 -12.78 -15.42 -1.03
N SER A 131 -12.09 -16.31 -0.29
CA SER A 131 -12.49 -16.73 1.05
C SER A 131 -11.94 -15.85 2.17
N MET A 132 -11.09 -14.86 1.86
CA MET A 132 -10.46 -14.00 2.86
C MET A 132 -11.35 -12.85 3.32
N LEU A 133 -12.23 -12.35 2.45
CA LEU A 133 -13.16 -11.26 2.75
C LEU A 133 -14.59 -11.64 2.38
N HIS A 134 -15.51 -11.43 3.31
CA HIS A 134 -16.94 -11.65 3.07
C HIS A 134 -17.48 -10.59 2.11
N ARG A 135 -18.31 -11.00 1.15
CA ARG A 135 -18.82 -10.11 0.10
C ARG A 135 -19.61 -8.91 0.64
N GLU A 136 -20.38 -9.10 1.70
CA GLU A 136 -21.10 -7.99 2.34
C GLU A 136 -20.14 -6.95 2.93
N THR A 137 -18.99 -7.36 3.48
CA THR A 137 -17.97 -6.42 3.97
C THR A 137 -17.38 -5.60 2.82
N VAL A 138 -17.16 -6.23 1.66
CA VAL A 138 -16.68 -5.52 0.47
C VAL A 138 -17.71 -4.48 0.03
N LYS A 139 -18.99 -4.86 0.00
CA LYS A 139 -20.09 -3.95 -0.34
C LYS A 139 -20.20 -2.77 0.62
N GLU A 140 -20.11 -3.02 1.93
CA GLU A 140 -20.10 -1.97 2.96
C GLU A 140 -18.94 -0.98 2.75
N ILE A 141 -17.76 -1.47 2.36
CA ILE A 141 -16.60 -0.63 2.06
C ILE A 141 -16.82 0.19 0.79
N GLU A 142 -17.27 -0.42 -0.30
CA GLU A 142 -17.51 0.26 -1.58
C GLU A 142 -18.64 1.30 -1.48
N GLU A 143 -19.64 1.08 -0.63
CA GLU A 143 -20.69 2.07 -0.34
C GLU A 143 -20.14 3.27 0.47
N ALA A 144 -19.22 3.03 1.40
CA ALA A 144 -18.61 4.07 2.22
C ALA A 144 -17.50 4.85 1.47
N PHE A 145 -16.78 4.19 0.57
CA PHE A 145 -15.65 4.71 -0.20
C PHE A 145 -15.80 4.34 -1.68
N PRO A 146 -16.58 5.10 -2.47
CA PRO A 146 -16.85 4.79 -3.87
C PRO A 146 -15.59 4.76 -4.75
N ARG A 147 -15.50 3.79 -5.67
CA ARG A 147 -14.32 3.53 -6.52
C ARG A 147 -14.23 4.36 -7.81
N ILE A 148 -15.21 5.23 -8.06
CA ILE A 148 -15.39 5.97 -9.33
C ILE A 148 -14.15 6.77 -9.73
N ASP A 149 -13.41 7.28 -8.75
CA ASP A 149 -12.21 8.09 -9.01
C ASP A 149 -10.96 7.23 -9.17
N LEU A 150 -10.86 6.11 -8.44
CA LEU A 150 -9.71 5.20 -8.49
C LEU A 150 -9.47 4.63 -9.89
N VAL A 151 -10.52 4.14 -10.56
CA VAL A 151 -10.39 3.57 -11.91
C VAL A 151 -9.93 4.64 -12.90
N LYS A 152 -10.52 5.84 -12.85
CA LYS A 152 -10.15 6.94 -13.75
C LYS A 152 -8.72 7.43 -13.51
N GLU A 153 -8.32 7.55 -12.26
CA GLU A 153 -6.96 7.96 -11.87
C GLU A 153 -5.93 6.91 -12.29
N LEU A 154 -6.22 5.63 -12.12
CA LEU A 154 -5.34 4.55 -12.56
C LEU A 154 -5.27 4.45 -14.10
N VAL A 155 -6.39 4.57 -14.83
CA VAL A 155 -6.38 4.59 -16.32
C VAL A 155 -5.56 5.76 -16.83
N ALA A 156 -5.72 6.95 -16.24
CA ALA A 156 -5.07 8.16 -16.73
C ALA A 156 -3.60 8.25 -16.31
N GLY A 157 -3.29 7.87 -15.07
CA GLY A 157 -1.98 8.06 -14.44
C GLY A 157 -0.99 6.94 -14.77
N LEU A 158 -1.43 5.69 -14.78
CA LEU A 158 -0.52 4.55 -14.94
C LEU A 158 0.22 4.55 -16.29
N PRO A 159 -0.42 4.79 -17.46
CA PRO A 159 0.29 4.87 -18.74
C PRO A 159 1.28 6.03 -18.81
N GLN A 160 0.95 7.17 -18.19
CA GLN A 160 1.83 8.34 -18.14
C GLN A 160 3.06 8.02 -17.29
N MET A 161 2.86 7.41 -16.11
CA MET A 161 3.95 6.98 -15.25
C MET A 161 4.88 6.00 -15.96
N LEU A 162 4.35 4.96 -16.62
CA LEU A 162 5.16 4.01 -17.37
C LEU A 162 5.94 4.67 -18.53
N LYS A 163 5.41 5.76 -19.11
CA LYS A 163 6.09 6.55 -20.14
C LYS A 163 7.21 7.41 -19.58
N PHE A 164 6.99 8.07 -18.44
CA PHE A 164 7.96 8.97 -17.82
C PHE A 164 9.03 8.21 -17.02
N GLN A 165 8.69 7.03 -16.50
CA GLN A 165 9.56 6.17 -15.69
C GLN A 165 9.52 4.72 -16.21
N PRO A 166 10.09 4.46 -17.39
CA PRO A 166 10.02 3.15 -18.04
C PRO A 166 10.77 2.05 -17.27
N THR A 167 11.63 2.43 -16.32
CA THR A 167 12.37 1.52 -15.43
C THR A 167 11.74 1.41 -14.04
N CYS A 168 10.51 1.89 -13.86
CA CYS A 168 9.84 1.76 -12.56
C CYS A 168 9.61 0.29 -12.20
N LEU A 169 9.51 0.01 -10.90
CA LEU A 169 9.40 -1.36 -10.38
C LEU A 169 8.19 -2.11 -10.96
N LEU A 170 7.04 -1.42 -11.06
CA LEU A 170 5.84 -1.95 -11.68
C LEU A 170 6.01 -2.27 -13.18
N ALA A 171 6.84 -1.52 -13.92
CA ALA A 171 7.14 -1.81 -15.34
C ALA A 171 7.98 -3.09 -15.52
N CYS A 172 8.72 -3.50 -14.49
CA CYS A 172 9.58 -4.67 -14.51
C CYS A 172 8.85 -5.98 -14.20
N LEU A 173 7.57 -5.93 -13.82
CA LEU A 173 6.78 -7.13 -13.52
C LEU A 173 6.17 -7.71 -14.81
N PRO A 174 6.58 -8.93 -15.23
CA PRO A 174 5.97 -9.59 -16.37
C PRO A 174 4.46 -9.77 -16.12
N ASP A 175 3.64 -9.44 -17.11
CA ASP A 175 2.18 -9.59 -17.11
C ASP A 175 1.36 -8.82 -16.05
N THR A 176 1.97 -8.20 -15.03
CA THR A 176 1.21 -7.51 -13.97
C THR A 176 0.67 -6.18 -14.45
N ALA A 177 1.51 -5.32 -15.04
CA ALA A 177 1.07 -4.05 -15.60
C ALA A 177 0.01 -4.25 -16.70
N GLY A 178 0.20 -5.25 -17.57
CA GLY A 178 -0.76 -5.60 -18.63
C GLY A 178 -2.07 -6.17 -18.11
N ARG A 179 -2.07 -6.94 -17.01
CA ARG A 179 -3.29 -7.40 -16.32
C ARG A 179 -3.99 -6.26 -15.61
N LEU A 180 -3.25 -5.40 -14.92
CA LEU A 180 -3.77 -4.20 -14.26
C LEU A 180 -4.51 -3.32 -15.28
N LEU A 181 -3.85 -2.98 -16.40
CA LEU A 181 -4.44 -2.21 -17.49
C LEU A 181 -5.71 -2.86 -18.04
N LYS A 182 -5.72 -4.18 -18.25
CA LYS A 182 -6.90 -4.90 -18.75
C LYS A 182 -8.06 -4.91 -17.75
N VAL A 183 -7.78 -5.06 -16.45
CA VAL A 183 -8.83 -5.05 -15.42
C VAL A 183 -9.39 -3.65 -15.28
N VAL A 184 -8.53 -2.65 -15.17
CA VAL A 184 -8.94 -1.25 -15.06
C VAL A 184 -9.78 -0.83 -16.30
N GLN A 185 -9.39 -1.23 -17.52
CA GLN A 185 -10.18 -0.99 -18.73
C GLN A 185 -11.55 -1.68 -18.70
N ARG A 186 -11.63 -2.94 -18.28
CA ARG A 186 -12.92 -3.66 -18.16
C ARG A 186 -13.85 -3.02 -17.14
N THR A 187 -13.31 -2.54 -16.02
CA THR A 187 -14.10 -1.86 -14.99
C THR A 187 -14.64 -0.54 -15.55
N ALA A 188 -13.82 0.25 -16.24
CA ALA A 188 -14.25 1.49 -16.90
C ALA A 188 -15.33 1.28 -17.97
N ASP A 189 -15.31 0.15 -18.69
CA ASP A 189 -16.31 -0.19 -19.72
C ASP A 189 -17.64 -0.73 -19.14
N SER A 190 -17.69 -1.01 -17.84
CA SER A 190 -18.85 -1.61 -17.14
C SER A 190 -19.63 -0.62 -16.25
N GLU A 191 -19.15 0.62 -16.14
CA GLU A 191 -19.85 1.77 -15.56
C GLU A 191 -20.52 2.63 -16.66
#